data_AF-A0A959AWC9-F1
#
_entry.id   AF-A0A959AWC9-F1
#
_cell.length_a   1.000
_cell.length_b   1.000
_cell.length_c   1.000
_cell.angle_alpha   90.00
_cell.angle_beta   90.00
_cell.angle_gamma   90.00
#
_symmetry.space_group_name_H-M   'P 1'
#
loop_
_entity.id
_entity.type
_entity.pdbx_description
1 polymer ?
#
loop_
_entity_poly.entity_id
_entity_poly.type
_entity_poly.pdbx_seq_one_letter_code
_entity_poly.pdbx_strand_id
1 'polypeptide(L)'
;AIQEFLKELNGIREVTAEEVEKARNYQALGFPAEFQNVESIAANLGDVIFYDLPQDYLNRHIEQLLAVTEEQVEAAARKYVEPGNMVLVVVGDRKVIAEEVEALGTVKYLSIEEVLGPVPDIGE
;
A
#
# COMPACT_ATOMS: atom_id res chain seq x y z
N ALA A 1 0.03 -16.16 12.49
CA ALA A 1 -0.82 -15.26 11.65
C ALA A 1 -0.13 -14.76 10.37
N ILE A 2 1.20 -14.58 10.39
CA ILE A 2 1.97 -14.03 9.27
C ILE A 2 1.90 -14.92 8.01
N GLN A 3 1.95 -16.24 8.16
CA GLN A 3 1.86 -17.16 7.03
C GLN A 3 0.55 -17.04 6.26
N GLU A 4 -0.58 -16.86 6.97
CA GLU A 4 -1.88 -16.65 6.31
C GLU A 4 -1.91 -15.32 5.56
N PHE A 5 -1.35 -14.25 6.15
CA PHE A 5 -1.19 -12.98 5.45
C PHE A 5 -0.37 -13.12 4.16
N LEU A 6 0.76 -13.84 4.18
CA LEU A 6 1.59 -14.06 2.99
C LEU A 6 0.86 -14.89 1.92
N LYS A 7 0.06 -15.87 2.36
CA LYS A 7 -0.79 -16.67 1.48
C LYS A 7 -1.84 -15.80 0.78
N GLU A 8 -2.57 -14.98 1.52
CA GLU A 8 -3.56 -14.05 0.97
C GLU A 8 -2.90 -13.01 0.05
N LEU A 9 -1.74 -12.47 0.44
CA LEU A 9 -0.97 -11.53 -0.38
C LEU A 9 -0.51 -12.15 -1.71
N ASN A 10 -0.21 -13.45 -1.73
CA ASN A 10 0.05 -14.14 -2.99
C ASN A 10 -1.26 -14.41 -3.78
N GLY A 11 -2.37 -14.65 -3.08
CA GLY A 11 -3.69 -14.87 -3.66
C GLY A 11 -4.22 -13.68 -4.47
N ILE A 12 -4.02 -12.44 -4.01
CA ILE A 12 -4.48 -11.23 -4.71
C ILE A 12 -3.82 -10.99 -6.08
N ARG A 13 -2.85 -11.83 -6.48
CA ARG A 13 -2.21 -11.81 -7.80
C ARG A 13 -3.03 -12.52 -8.86
N GLU A 14 -4.03 -13.30 -8.44
CA GLU A 14 -5.05 -13.90 -9.28
C GLU A 14 -6.36 -13.16 -8.98
N VAL A 15 -6.87 -12.43 -9.97
CA VAL A 15 -8.06 -11.59 -9.80
C VAL A 15 -9.22 -12.18 -10.57
N THR A 16 -10.43 -11.94 -10.08
CA THR A 16 -11.65 -12.31 -10.80
C THR A 16 -12.30 -11.08 -11.42
N ALA A 17 -13.02 -11.30 -12.54
CA ALA A 17 -13.84 -10.27 -13.17
C ALA A 17 -14.79 -9.54 -12.19
N GLU A 18 -15.40 -10.27 -11.24
CA GLU A 18 -16.30 -9.72 -10.24
C GLU A 18 -15.57 -8.77 -9.27
N GLU A 19 -14.38 -9.14 -8.81
CA GLU A 19 -13.56 -8.29 -7.94
C GLU A 19 -13.12 -7.02 -8.66
N VAL A 20 -12.71 -7.13 -9.93
CA VAL A 20 -12.30 -5.98 -10.75
C VAL A 20 -13.49 -5.05 -11.00
N GLU A 21 -14.67 -5.58 -11.33
CA GLU A 21 -15.88 -4.77 -11.48
C GLU A 21 -16.25 -4.06 -10.18
N LYS A 22 -16.25 -4.78 -9.06
CA LYS A 22 -16.54 -4.22 -7.74
C LYS A 22 -15.55 -3.12 -7.37
N ALA A 23 -14.25 -3.32 -7.60
CA ALA A 23 -13.22 -2.33 -7.32
C ALA A 23 -13.36 -1.08 -8.20
N ARG A 24 -13.60 -1.24 -9.51
CA ARG A 24 -13.85 -0.12 -10.43
C ARG A 24 -15.05 0.71 -9.98
N ASN A 25 -16.16 0.06 -9.67
CA ASN A 25 -17.38 0.74 -9.22
C ASN A 25 -17.16 1.46 -7.89
N TYR A 26 -16.49 0.81 -6.93
CA TYR A 26 -16.18 1.42 -5.63
C TYR A 26 -15.36 2.70 -5.80
N GLN A 27 -14.28 2.64 -6.58
CA GLN A 27 -13.41 3.78 -6.82
C GLN A 27 -14.13 4.89 -7.61
N ALA A 28 -14.87 4.54 -8.65
CA ALA A 28 -15.59 5.51 -9.47
C ALA A 28 -16.70 6.25 -8.69
N LEU A 29 -17.44 5.52 -7.85
CA LEU A 29 -18.49 6.11 -7.00
C LEU A 29 -17.91 6.90 -5.83
N GLY A 30 -16.71 6.56 -5.36
CA GLY A 30 -16.01 7.26 -4.28
C GLY A 30 -15.39 8.58 -4.71
N PHE A 31 -14.94 8.70 -5.96
CA PHE A 31 -14.17 9.85 -6.45
C PHE A 31 -14.82 11.23 -6.20
N PRO A 32 -16.15 11.45 -6.34
CA PRO A 32 -16.75 12.75 -6.03
C PRO A 32 -16.56 13.18 -4.56
N ALA A 33 -16.33 12.24 -3.64
CA ALA A 33 -16.08 12.54 -2.23
C ALA A 33 -14.77 13.32 -2.01
N GLU A 34 -13.80 13.17 -2.92
CA GLU A 34 -12.52 13.88 -2.87
C GLU A 34 -12.63 15.40 -3.13
N PHE A 35 -13.81 15.87 -3.56
CA PHE A 35 -14.07 17.28 -3.93
C PHE A 35 -15.14 17.95 -3.06
N GLN A 36 -15.44 17.40 -1.88
CA GLN A 36 -16.53 17.91 -1.03
C GLN A 36 -16.18 19.15 -0.21
N ASN A 37 -14.89 19.47 -0.05
CA ASN A 37 -14.45 20.63 0.71
C ASN A 37 -13.23 21.30 0.05
N VAL A 38 -12.98 22.56 0.42
CA VAL A 38 -11.94 23.40 -0.19
C VAL A 38 -10.54 22.83 0.01
N GLU A 39 -10.26 22.21 1.17
CA GLU A 39 -8.96 21.63 1.48
C GLU A 39 -8.66 20.43 0.55
N SER A 40 -9.60 19.51 0.38
CA SER A 40 -9.45 18.35 -0.49
C SER A 40 -9.35 18.74 -1.97
N ILE A 41 -10.09 19.76 -2.41
CA ILE A 41 -9.97 20.31 -3.78
C ILE A 41 -8.56 20.89 -3.99
N ALA A 42 -8.06 21.68 -3.03
CA ALA A 42 -6.74 22.29 -3.11
C ALA A 42 -5.63 21.24 -3.12
N ALA A 43 -5.75 20.18 -2.31
CA ALA A 43 -4.81 19.06 -2.30
C ALA A 43 -4.75 18.35 -3.66
N ASN A 44 -5.90 17.98 -4.23
CA ASN A 44 -5.99 17.34 -5.55
C ASN A 44 -5.38 18.20 -6.67
N LEU A 45 -5.67 19.50 -6.68
CA LEU A 45 -5.07 20.42 -7.65
C LEU A 45 -3.56 20.58 -7.41
N GLY A 46 -3.13 20.59 -6.15
CA GLY A 46 -1.74 20.59 -5.75
C GLY A 46 -0.99 19.38 -6.32
N ASP A 47 -1.57 18.19 -6.24
CA ASP A 47 -0.98 16.96 -6.79
C ASP A 47 -0.86 17.02 -8.32
N VAL A 48 -1.88 17.54 -9.03
CA VAL A 48 -1.82 17.75 -10.49
C VAL A 48 -0.61 18.60 -10.88
N ILE A 49 -0.35 19.68 -10.12
CA ILE A 49 0.78 20.57 -10.38
C ILE A 49 2.11 19.92 -9.96
N PHE A 50 2.15 19.32 -8.77
CA PHE A 50 3.37 18.77 -8.18
C PHE A 50 3.94 17.60 -8.99
N TYR A 51 3.07 16.73 -9.49
CA TYR A 51 3.45 15.59 -10.32
C TYR A 51 3.44 15.89 -11.83
N ASP A 52 3.28 17.15 -12.23
CA ASP A 52 3.23 17.61 -13.64
C ASP A 52 2.22 16.81 -14.48
N LEU A 53 1.03 16.58 -13.92
CA LEU A 53 -0.04 15.86 -14.60
C LEU A 53 -0.77 16.76 -15.61
N PRO A 54 -1.37 16.18 -16.67
CA PRO A 54 -2.21 16.94 -17.58
C PRO A 54 -3.30 17.73 -16.86
N GLN A 55 -3.58 18.96 -17.32
CA GLN A 55 -4.61 19.82 -16.70
C GLN A 55 -6.01 19.19 -16.68
N ASP A 56 -6.28 18.25 -17.59
CA ASP A 56 -7.54 17.52 -17.69
C ASP A 56 -7.53 16.17 -16.96
N TYR A 57 -6.46 15.86 -16.20
CA TYR A 57 -6.27 14.58 -15.53
C TYR A 57 -7.48 14.19 -14.67
N LEU A 58 -7.92 15.09 -13.79
CA LEU A 58 -9.07 14.85 -12.89
C LEU A 58 -10.39 14.67 -13.67
N ASN A 59 -10.55 15.35 -14.82
CA ASN A 59 -11.74 15.22 -15.66
C ASN A 59 -11.79 13.86 -16.36
N ARG A 60 -10.63 13.31 -16.75
CA ARG A 60 -10.52 12.01 -17.43
C ARG A 60 -10.35 10.83 -16.48
N HIS A 61 -10.14 11.08 -15.18
CA HIS A 61 -9.82 10.04 -14.22
C HIS A 61 -10.86 8.91 -14.17
N ILE A 62 -12.16 9.25 -14.11
CA ILE A 62 -13.25 8.26 -14.09
C ILE A 62 -13.31 7.46 -15.38
N GLU A 63 -13.18 8.11 -16.53
CA GLU A 63 -13.17 7.43 -17.84
C GLU A 63 -12.02 6.42 -17.91
N GLN A 64 -10.82 6.84 -17.51
CA GLN A 64 -9.63 5.99 -17.51
C GLN A 64 -9.79 4.82 -16.53
N LEU A 65 -10.34 5.06 -15.34
CA LEU A 65 -10.58 4.03 -14.33
C LEU A 65 -11.58 2.98 -14.82
N LEU A 66 -12.67 3.39 -15.46
CA LEU A 66 -13.67 2.47 -16.00
C LEU A 66 -13.15 1.66 -17.20
N ALA A 67 -12.18 2.20 -17.94
CA ALA A 67 -11.53 1.54 -19.07
C ALA A 67 -10.49 0.47 -18.65
N VAL A 68 -10.13 0.38 -17.36
CA VAL A 68 -9.20 -0.64 -16.86
C VAL A 68 -9.78 -2.03 -17.07
N THR A 69 -8.98 -2.93 -17.65
CA THR A 69 -9.35 -4.33 -17.91
C THR A 69 -8.85 -5.28 -16.83
N GLU A 70 -9.45 -6.46 -16.73
CA GLU A 70 -9.03 -7.52 -15.80
C GLU A 70 -7.58 -7.93 -16.03
N GLU A 71 -7.16 -8.07 -17.28
CA GLU A 71 -5.79 -8.45 -17.64
C GLU A 71 -4.77 -7.38 -17.20
N GLN A 72 -5.15 -6.10 -17.26
CA GLN A 72 -4.30 -5.01 -16.78
C GLN A 72 -4.15 -5.03 -15.26
N VAL A 73 -5.24 -5.33 -14.54
CA VAL A 73 -5.19 -5.49 -13.08
C VAL A 73 -4.34 -6.70 -12.70
N GLU A 74 -4.55 -7.85 -13.34
CA GLU A 74 -3.77 -9.06 -13.07
C GLU A 74 -2.28 -8.85 -13.38
N ALA A 75 -1.97 -8.22 -14.52
CA ALA A 75 -0.60 -7.90 -14.89
C ALA A 75 0.06 -6.95 -13.88
N ALA A 76 -0.66 -5.93 -13.41
CA ALA A 76 -0.18 -5.01 -12.39
C ALA A 76 0.04 -5.74 -11.04
N ALA A 77 -0.91 -6.58 -10.61
CA ALA A 77 -0.80 -7.35 -9.38
C ALA A 77 0.40 -8.30 -9.43
N ARG A 78 0.59 -9.04 -10.53
CA ARG A 78 1.74 -9.93 -10.71
C ARG A 78 3.08 -9.19 -10.74
N LYS A 79 3.11 -7.95 -11.28
CA LYS A 79 4.30 -7.12 -11.42
C LYS A 79 4.71 -6.44 -10.12
N TYR A 80 3.75 -5.88 -9.37
CA TYR A 80 4.05 -5.01 -8.22
C TYR A 80 3.82 -5.69 -6.87
N VAL A 81 2.97 -6.71 -6.79
CA VAL A 81 2.82 -7.52 -5.58
C VAL A 81 3.81 -8.69 -5.68
N GLU A 82 4.97 -8.51 -5.04
CA GLU A 82 6.05 -9.49 -5.02
C GLU A 82 6.33 -9.94 -3.57
N PRO A 83 5.61 -10.96 -3.05
CA PRO A 83 5.78 -11.41 -1.67
C PRO A 83 7.20 -11.90 -1.33
N GLY A 84 7.96 -12.33 -2.34
CA GLY A 84 9.36 -12.73 -2.18
C GLY A 84 10.34 -11.57 -2.03
N ASN A 85 9.91 -10.33 -2.31
CA ASN A 85 10.74 -9.12 -2.31
C ASN A 85 10.02 -8.00 -1.55
N MET A 86 9.72 -8.25 -0.28
CA MET A 86 9.03 -7.29 0.58
C MET A 86 9.76 -7.09 1.90
N VAL A 87 9.55 -5.91 2.49
CA VAL A 87 9.93 -5.64 3.87
C VAL A 87 8.70 -5.88 4.75
N LEU A 88 8.79 -6.87 5.63
CA LEU A 88 7.75 -7.13 6.62
C LEU A 88 8.14 -6.51 7.97
N VAL A 89 7.31 -5.61 8.47
CA VAL A 89 7.46 -5.02 9.81
C VAL A 89 6.43 -5.65 10.74
N VAL A 90 6.91 -6.28 11.81
CA VAL A 90 6.07 -6.90 12.84
C VAL A 90 6.28 -6.16 14.15
N VAL A 91 5.18 -5.73 14.78
CA VAL A 91 5.21 -5.03 16.07
C VAL A 91 4.51 -5.90 17.11
N GLY A 92 5.22 -6.25 18.18
CA GLY A 92 4.67 -7.07 19.26
C GLY A 92 5.70 -7.37 20.35
N ASP A 93 5.24 -8.00 21.43
CA ASP A 93 6.15 -8.50 22.47
C ASP A 93 7.01 -9.63 21.89
N ARG A 94 8.33 -9.44 21.93
CA ARG A 94 9.33 -10.43 21.47
C ARG A 94 9.09 -11.81 22.06
N LYS A 95 8.70 -11.91 23.34
CA LYS A 95 8.46 -13.21 23.99
C LYS A 95 7.31 -13.99 23.36
N VAL A 96 6.40 -13.29 22.69
CA VAL A 96 5.21 -13.87 22.06
C VAL A 96 5.47 -14.19 20.59
N ILE A 97 6.17 -13.30 19.86
CA ILE A 97 6.25 -13.39 18.39
C ILE A 97 7.57 -13.98 17.86
N ALA A 98 8.60 -14.16 18.69
CA ALA A 98 9.93 -14.55 18.21
C ALA A 98 9.92 -15.86 17.41
N GLU A 99 9.22 -16.88 17.90
CA GLU A 99 9.18 -18.20 17.25
C GLU A 99 8.53 -18.12 15.84
N GLU A 100 7.40 -17.42 15.70
CA GLU A 100 6.74 -17.24 14.40
C GLU A 100 7.61 -16.47 13.41
N VAL A 101 8.37 -15.47 13.88
CA VAL A 101 9.23 -14.63 13.01
C VAL A 101 10.51 -15.38 12.61
N GLU A 102 11.11 -16.13 13.53
CA GLU A 102 12.29 -16.98 13.25
C GLU A 102 11.96 -18.11 12.26
N ALA A 103 10.72 -18.60 12.25
CA ALA A 103 10.27 -19.57 11.25
C ALA A 103 10.23 -19.03 9.81
N LEU A 104 10.24 -17.71 9.62
CA LEU A 104 10.20 -17.06 8.31
C LEU A 104 11.59 -16.80 7.72
N GLY A 105 12.64 -16.86 8.53
CA GLY A 105 14.00 -16.64 8.07
C GLY A 105 14.96 -16.18 9.17
N THR A 106 16.16 -15.77 8.75
CA THR A 106 17.18 -15.31 9.68
C THR A 106 16.78 -13.99 10.34
N VAL A 107 16.66 -14.00 11.66
CA VAL A 107 16.35 -12.81 12.46
C VAL A 107 17.63 -12.23 13.02
N LYS A 108 17.87 -10.94 12.76
CA LYS A 108 18.88 -10.16 13.45
C LYS A 108 18.20 -9.32 14.53
N TYR A 109 18.56 -9.57 15.78
CA TYR A 109 18.09 -8.75 16.89
C TYR A 109 18.94 -7.48 16.98
N LEU A 110 18.26 -6.33 17.05
CA LEU A 110 18.87 -5.01 17.21
C LEU A 110 18.16 -4.29 18.36
N SER A 111 18.94 -3.70 19.25
CA SER A 111 18.47 -2.77 20.28
C SER A 111 18.36 -1.35 19.72
N ILE A 112 17.59 -0.50 20.41
CA ILE A 112 17.46 0.92 20.04
C ILE A 112 18.84 1.59 20.01
N GLU A 113 19.70 1.28 20.98
CA GLU A 113 21.04 1.86 21.08
C GLU A 113 21.95 1.43 19.92
N GLU A 114 21.84 0.19 19.44
CA GLU A 114 22.59 -0.27 18.26
C GLU A 114 22.13 0.41 16.95
N VAL A 115 20.86 0.84 16.87
CA VAL A 115 20.27 1.44 15.67
C VAL A 115 20.39 2.95 15.67
N LEU A 116 20.06 3.59 16.79
CA LEU A 116 19.97 5.04 16.94
C LEU A 116 21.17 5.65 17.68
N GLY A 117 22.09 4.82 18.19
CA GLY A 117 23.18 5.26 19.03
C GLY A 117 22.77 5.46 20.50
N PRO A 118 23.71 5.89 21.36
CA PRO A 118 23.41 6.15 22.76
C PRO A 118 22.34 7.23 22.91
N VAL A 119 21.55 7.15 23.98
CA VAL A 119 20.56 8.19 24.32
C VAL A 119 21.29 9.54 24.41
N PRO A 120 20.85 10.57 23.66
CA PRO A 120 21.47 11.89 23.73
C PRO A 120 21.43 12.42 25.17
N ASP A 121 22.58 12.84 25.68
CA ASP A 121 22.65 13.58 26.94
C ASP A 121 22.07 14.99 26.68
N ILE A 122 20.88 15.25 27.23
CA ILE A 122 20.19 16.53 27.09
C ILE A 122 20.59 17.53 28.18
N GLY A 123 21.49 17.16 29.10
CA GLY A 123 21.81 17.94 30.29
C GLY A 123 20.61 18.08 31.24
N GLU A 124 20.87 18.25 32.54
CA GLU A 124 19.86 18.78 33.46
C GLU A 124 19.67 20.30 33.27
#